data_AF-A0A8T0HBB7-F1
#
_entry.id   AF-A0A8T0HBB7-F1
#
_cell.length_a   1.000
_cell.length_b   1.000
_cell.length_c   1.000
_cell.angle_alpha   90.00
_cell.angle_beta   90.00
_cell.angle_gamma   90.00
#
_symmetry.space_group_name_H-M   'P 1'
#
loop_
_entity.id
_entity.type
_entity.pdbx_description
1 polymer ?
#
loop_
_entity_poly.entity_id
_entity_poly.type
_entity_poly.pdbx_seq_one_letter_code
_entity_poly.pdbx_strand_id
1 'polypeptide(L)'
;MSSADGAGAIAFKGLGMMLSASKQGMAALSGGLNKVRKQYATKHEADVIAELKKKGVRPSEILFQALQKLDYLSLAGYKHEVILASQQTAKRLLDVEKSTVPLEMVLVLAGSMSDEALRFGDFQKSSILQGLQEYVNMSRMGKDHYDRDSMVHEFYYAILLCTEELGGDWQQFEALCKEAVRRVVTMGGAEDVHQDMQHKSAKAMFTFASAIKIAAQQEEQRRNKSLRDAEALIAREQEKRARALASQSSNQLPSTNQQPTITN
;
A
#
# COMPACT_ATOMS: atom_id res chain seq x y z
N MET A 1 -2.37 -25.67 24.56
CA MET A 1 -2.00 -24.39 25.19
C MET A 1 -1.80 -23.37 24.08
N SER A 2 -2.63 -22.32 24.10
CA SER A 2 -2.80 -21.30 23.08
C SER A 2 -1.74 -20.20 23.16
N SER A 3 -1.03 -19.93 22.08
CA SER A 3 -0.20 -18.71 21.95
C SER A 3 -0.09 -18.15 20.52
N ALA A 4 -0.79 -18.72 19.53
CA ALA A 4 -0.74 -18.25 18.14
C ALA A 4 -1.86 -17.25 17.77
N ASP A 5 -2.99 -17.22 18.49
CA ASP A 5 -4.15 -16.39 18.13
C ASP A 5 -4.03 -14.90 18.53
N GLY A 6 -3.08 -14.56 19.39
CA GLY A 6 -2.90 -13.20 19.90
C GLY A 6 -2.23 -12.24 18.90
N ALA A 7 -1.29 -12.72 18.10
CA ALA A 7 -0.51 -11.86 17.19
C ALA A 7 -1.36 -11.36 16.00
N GLY A 8 -2.22 -12.22 15.45
CA GLY A 8 -3.14 -11.85 14.36
C GLY A 8 -4.22 -10.87 14.79
N ALA A 9 -4.79 -11.06 15.98
CA ALA A 9 -5.80 -10.15 16.54
C ALA A 9 -5.24 -8.77 16.92
N ILE A 10 -3.99 -8.71 17.39
CA ILE A 10 -3.32 -7.44 17.74
C ILE A 10 -2.88 -6.67 16.48
N ALA A 11 -2.47 -7.37 15.42
CA ALA A 11 -2.19 -6.73 14.11
C ALA A 11 -3.46 -6.13 13.48
N PHE A 12 -4.59 -6.84 13.55
CA PHE A 12 -5.89 -6.38 13.03
C PHE A 12 -6.43 -5.15 13.79
N LYS A 13 -6.30 -5.16 15.12
CA LYS A 13 -6.72 -4.04 15.98
C LYS A 13 -5.77 -2.84 15.86
N GLY A 14 -4.48 -3.08 15.62
CA GLY A 14 -3.48 -2.05 15.34
C GLY A 14 -3.74 -1.31 14.02
N LEU A 15 -4.05 -2.05 12.95
CA LEU A 15 -4.42 -1.47 11.65
C LEU A 15 -5.72 -0.65 11.76
N GLY A 16 -6.76 -1.21 12.38
CA GLY A 16 -8.06 -0.54 12.53
C GLY A 16 -8.01 0.77 13.34
N MET A 17 -7.15 0.86 14.36
CA MET A 17 -6.97 2.09 15.15
C MET A 17 -6.04 3.12 14.49
N MET A 18 -5.09 2.73 13.63
CA MET A 18 -4.24 3.68 12.89
C MET A 18 -4.97 4.40 11.75
N LEU A 19 -6.00 3.76 11.17
CA LEU A 19 -6.79 4.28 10.05
C LEU A 19 -7.74 5.43 10.43
N SER A 20 -8.18 5.50 11.70
CA SER A 20 -9.04 6.59 12.16
C SER A 20 -8.29 7.91 12.33
N ALA A 21 -7.01 7.85 12.72
CA ALA A 21 -6.15 9.02 12.90
C ALA A 21 -5.68 9.65 11.57
N SER A 22 -5.56 8.85 10.51
CA SER A 22 -5.10 9.30 9.18
C SER A 22 -6.16 10.09 8.40
N LYS A 23 -7.46 9.96 8.74
CA LYS A 23 -8.55 10.70 8.08
C LYS A 23 -8.55 12.19 8.41
N GLN A 24 -8.10 12.62 9.59
CA GLN A 24 -8.17 14.02 10.00
C GLN A 24 -6.94 14.86 9.57
N GLY A 25 -5.76 14.25 9.41
CA GLY A 25 -4.53 14.97 9.04
C GLY A 25 -4.31 15.22 7.54
N MET A 26 -4.94 14.43 6.67
CA MET A 26 -4.63 14.41 5.21
C MET A 26 -5.36 15.47 4.37
N ALA A 27 -6.41 16.13 4.90
CA ALA A 27 -7.22 17.07 4.12
C ALA A 27 -6.54 18.42 3.82
N ALA A 28 -5.47 18.79 4.57
CA ALA A 28 -4.96 20.16 4.58
C ALA A 28 -3.71 20.44 3.71
N LEU A 29 -3.00 19.42 3.19
CA LEU A 29 -1.63 19.63 2.65
C LEU A 29 -1.43 19.29 1.16
N SER A 30 -2.42 18.81 0.41
CA SER A 30 -2.21 18.28 -0.96
C SER A 30 -2.62 19.20 -2.14
N GLY A 31 -3.08 20.42 -1.89
CA GLY A 31 -3.92 21.16 -2.86
C GLY A 31 -3.24 21.89 -4.04
N GLY A 32 -1.91 22.11 -4.02
CA GLY A 32 -1.30 23.19 -4.82
C GLY A 32 -0.72 22.84 -6.21
N LEU A 33 0.18 21.86 -6.30
CA LEU A 33 1.06 21.70 -7.48
C LEU A 33 0.80 20.44 -8.33
N ASN A 34 -0.08 19.53 -7.87
CA ASN A 34 -0.33 18.23 -8.51
C ASN A 34 -1.45 18.19 -9.56
N LYS A 35 -2.20 19.29 -9.80
CA LYS A 35 -3.50 19.18 -10.47
C LYS A 35 -3.46 18.75 -11.95
N VAL A 36 -2.54 19.24 -12.78
CA VAL A 36 -2.62 19.01 -14.24
C VAL A 36 -2.13 17.62 -14.67
N ARG A 37 -1.03 17.12 -14.08
CA ARG A 37 -0.51 15.77 -14.38
C ARG A 37 -1.36 14.68 -13.71
N LYS A 38 -1.85 14.94 -12.49
CA LYS A 38 -2.79 14.05 -11.78
C LYS A 38 -4.12 13.94 -12.54
N GLN A 39 -4.64 15.03 -13.11
CA GLN A 39 -5.86 15.00 -13.93
C GLN A 39 -5.74 14.10 -15.18
N TYR A 40 -4.60 14.15 -15.89
CA TYR A 40 -4.40 13.31 -17.07
C TYR A 40 -4.26 11.83 -16.69
N ALA A 41 -3.44 11.50 -15.67
CA ALA A 41 -3.32 10.15 -15.15
C ALA A 41 -4.68 9.60 -14.68
N THR A 42 -5.47 10.42 -13.97
CA THR A 42 -6.81 10.03 -13.52
C THR A 42 -7.81 9.85 -14.67
N LYS A 43 -7.67 10.62 -15.77
CA LYS A 43 -8.56 10.45 -16.94
C LYS A 43 -8.24 9.16 -17.68
N HIS A 44 -6.96 8.90 -17.93
CA HIS A 44 -6.54 7.64 -18.56
C HIS A 44 -6.94 6.43 -17.72
N GLU A 45 -6.78 6.49 -16.40
CA GLU A 45 -7.23 5.44 -15.49
C GLU A 45 -8.75 5.25 -15.56
N ALA A 46 -9.52 6.34 -15.53
CA ALA A 46 -10.97 6.28 -15.66
C ALA A 46 -11.41 5.66 -16.99
N ASP A 47 -10.73 5.98 -18.09
CA ASP A 47 -11.01 5.42 -19.43
C ASP A 47 -10.75 3.90 -19.44
N VAL A 48 -9.60 3.45 -18.94
CA VAL A 48 -9.26 2.02 -18.87
C VAL A 48 -10.22 1.27 -17.95
N ILE A 49 -10.54 1.82 -16.79
CA ILE A 49 -11.49 1.22 -15.85
C ILE A 49 -12.90 1.15 -16.46
N ALA A 50 -13.33 2.20 -17.17
CA ALA A 50 -14.61 2.19 -17.87
C ALA A 50 -14.63 1.11 -18.97
N GLU A 51 -13.54 0.89 -19.70
CA GLU A 51 -13.41 -0.21 -20.65
C GLU A 51 -13.48 -1.58 -19.98
N LEU A 52 -12.80 -1.78 -18.84
CA LEU A 52 -12.87 -3.03 -18.08
C LEU A 52 -14.30 -3.30 -17.57
N LYS A 53 -14.98 -2.28 -17.05
CA LYS A 53 -16.39 -2.38 -16.62
C LYS A 53 -17.32 -2.71 -17.80
N LYS A 54 -17.09 -2.12 -18.98
CA LYS A 54 -17.84 -2.43 -20.21
C LYS A 54 -17.70 -3.87 -20.66
N LYS A 55 -16.58 -4.54 -20.37
CA LYS A 55 -16.40 -5.98 -20.69
C LYS A 55 -17.31 -6.89 -19.86
N GLY A 56 -17.93 -6.39 -18.79
CA GLY A 56 -18.85 -7.16 -17.94
C GLY A 56 -18.18 -8.29 -17.15
N VAL A 57 -16.85 -8.30 -17.07
CA VAL A 57 -16.07 -9.28 -16.32
C VAL A 57 -15.97 -8.83 -14.87
N ARG A 58 -16.30 -9.71 -13.92
CA ARG A 58 -16.23 -9.38 -12.49
C ARG A 58 -14.78 -9.04 -12.10
N PRO A 59 -14.54 -8.08 -11.18
CA PRO A 59 -13.20 -7.71 -10.75
C PRO A 59 -12.35 -8.90 -10.26
N SER A 60 -13.00 -9.85 -9.57
CA SER A 60 -12.36 -11.08 -9.10
C SER A 60 -11.78 -11.93 -10.23
N GLU A 61 -12.44 -11.96 -11.39
CA GLU A 61 -11.95 -12.68 -12.56
C GLU A 61 -10.77 -11.96 -13.21
N ILE A 62 -10.77 -10.63 -13.23
CA ILE A 62 -9.67 -9.84 -13.78
C ILE A 62 -8.41 -10.01 -12.92
N LEU A 63 -8.56 -9.94 -11.60
CA LEU A 63 -7.45 -10.21 -10.67
C LEU A 63 -6.95 -11.66 -10.81
N PHE A 64 -7.87 -12.63 -10.88
CA PHE A 64 -7.51 -14.04 -11.10
C PHE A 64 -6.71 -14.23 -12.40
N GLN A 65 -7.16 -13.64 -13.52
CA GLN A 65 -6.46 -13.74 -14.81
C GLN A 65 -5.05 -13.13 -14.76
N ALA A 66 -4.88 -11.99 -14.10
CA ALA A 66 -3.56 -11.38 -13.92
C ALA A 66 -2.64 -12.29 -13.09
N LEU A 67 -3.14 -12.87 -11.98
CA LEU A 67 -2.37 -13.78 -11.14
C LEU A 67 -2.05 -15.11 -11.83
N GLN A 68 -2.96 -15.61 -12.67
CA GLN A 68 -2.73 -16.80 -13.48
C GLN A 68 -1.56 -16.61 -14.46
N LYS A 69 -1.39 -15.43 -15.06
CA LYS A 69 -0.23 -15.15 -15.92
C LYS A 69 1.08 -15.19 -15.14
N LEU A 70 1.09 -14.65 -13.92
CA LEU A 70 2.26 -14.75 -13.03
C LEU A 70 2.58 -16.21 -12.69
N ASP A 71 1.54 -16.99 -12.44
CA ASP A 71 1.68 -18.42 -12.15
C ASP A 71 2.29 -19.18 -13.33
N TYR A 72 1.81 -18.92 -14.56
CA TYR A 72 2.41 -19.49 -15.76
C TYR A 72 3.89 -19.12 -15.94
N LEU A 73 4.30 -17.89 -15.63
CA LEU A 73 5.72 -17.52 -15.63
C LEU A 73 6.52 -18.34 -14.61
N SER A 74 5.97 -18.54 -13.41
CA SER A 74 6.60 -19.35 -12.35
C SER A 74 6.75 -20.81 -12.79
N LEU A 75 5.68 -21.40 -13.30
CA LEU A 75 5.65 -22.79 -13.75
C LEU A 75 6.55 -23.05 -14.95
N ALA A 76 6.70 -22.07 -15.85
CA ALA A 76 7.66 -22.12 -16.95
C ALA A 76 9.12 -21.88 -16.52
N GLY A 77 9.38 -21.60 -15.25
CA GLY A 77 10.74 -21.47 -14.68
C GLY A 77 11.32 -20.05 -14.68
N TYR A 78 10.55 -19.04 -15.09
CA TYR A 78 10.97 -17.63 -15.15
C TYR A 78 10.91 -16.95 -13.77
N LYS A 79 11.61 -17.51 -12.78
CA LYS A 79 11.60 -17.03 -11.39
C LYS A 79 12.03 -15.57 -11.23
N HIS A 80 12.96 -15.10 -12.06
CA HIS A 80 13.44 -13.72 -12.05
C HIS A 80 12.37 -12.75 -12.56
N GLU A 81 11.62 -13.10 -13.60
CA GLU A 81 10.52 -12.27 -14.10
C GLU A 81 9.39 -12.18 -13.07
N VAL A 82 9.09 -13.26 -12.34
CA VAL A 82 8.13 -13.21 -11.21
C VAL A 82 8.58 -12.17 -10.18
N ILE A 83 9.86 -12.18 -9.77
CA ILE A 83 10.40 -11.20 -8.82
C ILE A 83 10.31 -9.77 -9.37
N LEU A 84 10.73 -9.55 -10.62
CA LEU A 84 10.75 -8.22 -11.23
C LEU A 84 9.35 -7.66 -11.45
N ALA A 85 8.42 -8.46 -11.98
CA ALA A 85 7.02 -8.09 -12.14
C ALA A 85 6.39 -7.72 -10.79
N SER A 86 6.71 -8.48 -9.73
CA SER A 86 6.24 -8.19 -8.37
C SER A 86 6.75 -6.85 -7.85
N GLN A 87 8.05 -6.58 -8.00
CA GLN A 87 8.67 -5.32 -7.56
C GLN A 87 8.17 -4.12 -8.36
N GLN A 88 8.00 -4.26 -9.67
CA GLN A 88 7.49 -3.16 -10.50
C GLN A 88 6.02 -2.89 -10.27
N THR A 89 5.22 -3.94 -10.02
CA THR A 89 3.83 -3.79 -9.58
C THR A 89 3.75 -3.04 -8.26
N ALA A 90 4.58 -3.40 -7.28
CA ALA A 90 4.67 -2.68 -6.02
C ALA A 90 5.03 -1.19 -6.24
N LYS A 91 6.03 -0.90 -7.08
CA LYS A 91 6.39 0.49 -7.45
C LYS A 91 5.23 1.24 -8.09
N ARG A 92 4.50 0.62 -9.02
CA ARG A 92 3.38 1.24 -9.74
C ARG A 92 2.19 1.53 -8.83
N LEU A 93 1.88 0.62 -7.89
CA LEU A 93 0.80 0.77 -6.92
C LEU A 93 1.08 1.87 -5.88
N LEU A 94 2.34 2.06 -5.52
CA LEU A 94 2.79 3.02 -4.50
C LEU A 94 3.27 4.36 -5.09
N ASP A 95 3.21 4.54 -6.42
CA ASP A 95 3.58 5.79 -7.07
C ASP A 95 2.57 6.89 -6.71
N VAL A 96 2.95 7.81 -5.83
CA VAL A 96 2.06 8.88 -5.31
C VAL A 96 1.58 9.83 -6.42
N GLU A 97 2.32 9.96 -7.51
CA GLU A 97 1.95 10.83 -8.62
C GLU A 97 1.00 10.15 -9.62
N LYS A 98 1.11 8.84 -9.75
CA LYS A 98 0.44 8.09 -10.82
C LYS A 98 -0.56 7.06 -10.32
N SER A 99 -0.59 6.71 -9.04
CA SER A 99 -1.49 5.69 -8.51
C SER A 99 -2.65 6.34 -7.78
N THR A 100 -3.87 5.92 -8.13
CA THR A 100 -5.10 6.22 -7.39
C THR A 100 -5.47 5.17 -6.36
N VAL A 101 -4.73 4.06 -6.26
CA VAL A 101 -4.98 3.01 -5.27
C VAL A 101 -4.53 3.49 -3.89
N PRO A 102 -5.40 3.54 -2.86
CA PRO A 102 -5.01 3.93 -1.51
C PRO A 102 -4.02 2.93 -0.91
N LEU A 103 -3.03 3.45 -0.16
CA LEU A 103 -1.99 2.62 0.49
C LEU A 103 -2.59 1.53 1.39
N GLU A 104 -3.68 1.85 2.06
CA GLU A 104 -4.44 0.96 2.93
C GLU A 104 -4.98 -0.26 2.17
N MET A 105 -5.47 -0.04 0.95
CA MET A 105 -5.95 -1.12 0.08
C MET A 105 -4.80 -2.00 -0.39
N VAL A 106 -3.64 -1.40 -0.70
CA VAL A 106 -2.43 -2.14 -1.05
C VAL A 106 -1.96 -3.03 0.12
N LEU A 107 -2.02 -2.52 1.36
CA LEU A 107 -1.68 -3.28 2.57
C LEU A 107 -2.63 -4.45 2.79
N VAL A 108 -3.94 -4.23 2.67
CA VAL A 108 -4.95 -5.30 2.81
C VAL A 108 -4.77 -6.35 1.73
N LEU A 109 -4.66 -5.95 0.45
CA LEU A 109 -4.43 -6.86 -0.67
C LEU A 109 -3.20 -7.75 -0.43
N ALA A 110 -2.05 -7.14 -0.14
CA ALA A 110 -0.80 -7.87 0.02
C ALA A 110 -0.79 -8.75 1.27
N GLY A 111 -1.43 -8.30 2.36
CA GLY A 111 -1.63 -9.09 3.57
C GLY A 111 -2.50 -10.32 3.31
N SER A 112 -3.71 -10.12 2.78
CA SER A 112 -4.68 -11.18 2.52
C SER A 112 -4.15 -12.22 1.53
N MET A 113 -3.48 -11.80 0.46
CA MET A 113 -2.89 -12.72 -0.51
C MET A 113 -1.74 -13.53 0.08
N SER A 114 -0.86 -12.90 0.87
CA SER A 114 0.26 -13.57 1.53
C SER A 114 -0.23 -14.61 2.54
N ASP A 115 -1.23 -14.26 3.35
CA ASP A 115 -1.80 -15.13 4.37
C ASP A 115 -2.52 -16.33 3.75
N GLU A 116 -3.23 -16.15 2.63
CA GLU A 116 -3.86 -17.27 1.92
C GLU A 116 -2.81 -18.18 1.29
N ALA A 117 -1.75 -17.63 0.68
CA ALA A 117 -0.69 -18.44 0.07
C ALA A 117 0.04 -19.32 1.12
N LEU A 118 0.24 -18.81 2.34
CA LEU A 118 0.86 -19.55 3.44
C LEU A 118 0.07 -20.79 3.90
N ARG A 119 -1.22 -20.90 3.55
CA ARG A 119 -2.00 -22.12 3.81
C ARG A 119 -1.53 -23.33 3.02
N PHE A 120 -0.77 -23.09 1.95
CA PHE A 120 -0.28 -24.11 1.02
C PHE A 120 1.23 -24.38 1.15
N GLY A 121 1.92 -23.73 2.09
CA GLY A 121 3.33 -23.97 2.36
C GLY A 121 3.98 -22.93 3.28
N ASP A 122 5.04 -23.33 4.00
CA ASP A 122 5.86 -22.40 4.78
C ASP A 122 6.94 -21.77 3.88
N PHE A 123 6.71 -20.52 3.50
CA PHE A 123 7.62 -19.75 2.66
C PHE A 123 8.39 -18.67 3.42
N GLN A 124 8.12 -18.48 4.71
CA GLN A 124 8.73 -17.38 5.49
C GLN A 124 10.23 -17.57 5.69
N LYS A 125 10.68 -18.82 5.80
CA LYS A 125 12.09 -19.19 5.92
C LYS A 125 12.82 -19.32 4.58
N SER A 126 12.11 -19.15 3.48
CA SER A 126 12.71 -19.31 2.16
C SER A 126 13.60 -18.12 1.81
N SER A 127 14.63 -18.36 0.99
CA SER A 127 15.50 -17.30 0.44
C SER A 127 14.77 -16.29 -0.45
N ILE A 128 13.44 -16.37 -0.57
CA ILE A 128 12.60 -15.44 -1.33
C ILE A 128 12.76 -14.02 -0.80
N LEU A 129 12.67 -13.81 0.52
CA LEU A 129 12.76 -12.47 1.11
C LEU A 129 14.14 -11.85 0.91
N GLN A 130 15.18 -12.69 0.98
CA GLN A 130 16.55 -12.28 0.68
C GLN A 130 16.71 -11.95 -0.81
N GLY A 131 16.20 -12.79 -1.71
CA GLY A 131 16.23 -12.55 -3.15
C GLY A 131 15.47 -11.30 -3.56
N LEU A 132 14.32 -11.01 -2.92
CA LEU A 132 13.60 -9.75 -3.12
C LEU A 132 14.48 -8.54 -2.79
N GLN A 133 15.30 -8.61 -1.74
CA GLN A 133 16.21 -7.55 -1.36
C GLN A 133 17.45 -7.45 -2.28
N GLU A 134 17.98 -8.58 -2.74
CA GLU A 134 19.16 -8.66 -3.63
C GLU A 134 18.87 -8.09 -5.03
N TYR A 135 17.68 -8.35 -5.60
CA TYR A 135 17.30 -7.86 -6.92
C TYR A 135 17.05 -6.34 -6.97
N VAL A 136 16.73 -5.70 -5.84
CA VAL A 136 16.66 -4.23 -5.73
C VAL A 136 18.01 -3.60 -6.10
N ASN A 137 19.12 -4.27 -5.81
CA ASN A 137 20.47 -3.76 -6.02
C ASN A 137 21.04 -4.09 -7.42
N MET A 138 20.45 -5.05 -8.14
CA MET A 138 21.01 -5.56 -9.41
C MET A 138 20.32 -5.03 -10.67
N SER A 139 19.18 -4.35 -10.57
CA SER A 139 18.36 -3.98 -11.73
C SER A 139 18.89 -2.75 -12.50
N ARG A 140 20.01 -2.92 -13.21
CA ARG A 140 20.27 -2.17 -14.45
C ARG A 140 19.45 -2.83 -15.56
N MET A 141 18.30 -2.24 -15.87
CA MET A 141 17.30 -2.78 -16.79
C MET A 141 17.76 -2.70 -18.25
N GLY A 142 17.73 -3.84 -18.95
CA GLY A 142 17.80 -3.90 -20.42
C GLY A 142 16.57 -3.24 -21.05
N LYS A 143 16.70 -2.81 -22.31
CA LYS A 143 15.78 -1.88 -22.97
C LYS A 143 14.43 -2.48 -23.41
N ASP A 144 14.25 -3.81 -23.36
CA ASP A 144 13.13 -4.50 -24.02
C ASP A 144 12.46 -5.53 -23.11
N HIS A 145 11.50 -5.09 -22.27
CA HIS A 145 10.69 -5.99 -21.42
C HIS A 145 9.20 -5.64 -21.50
N TYR A 146 8.68 -5.51 -22.71
CA TYR A 146 7.29 -5.13 -23.00
C TYR A 146 6.26 -6.01 -22.25
N ASP A 147 6.51 -7.32 -22.16
CA ASP A 147 5.59 -8.26 -21.50
C ASP A 147 5.47 -8.01 -20.00
N ARG A 148 6.58 -7.67 -19.34
CA ARG A 148 6.59 -7.35 -17.90
C ARG A 148 5.85 -6.06 -17.62
N ASP A 149 6.08 -5.02 -18.43
CA ASP A 149 5.38 -3.75 -18.29
C ASP A 149 3.87 -3.94 -18.54
N SER A 150 3.48 -4.75 -19.53
CA SER A 150 2.09 -5.14 -19.76
C SER A 150 1.49 -5.83 -18.54
N MET A 151 2.18 -6.80 -17.95
CA MET A 151 1.72 -7.48 -16.72
C MET A 151 1.57 -6.51 -15.55
N VAL A 152 2.51 -5.60 -15.36
CA VAL A 152 2.43 -4.56 -14.31
C VAL A 152 1.18 -3.69 -14.49
N HIS A 153 0.85 -3.31 -15.72
CA HIS A 153 -0.38 -2.59 -16.04
C HIS A 153 -1.63 -3.41 -15.75
N GLU A 154 -1.64 -4.70 -16.12
CA GLU A 154 -2.75 -5.61 -15.82
C GLU A 154 -2.99 -5.75 -14.31
N PHE A 155 -1.94 -5.95 -13.52
CA PHE A 155 -2.06 -5.97 -12.06
C PHE A 155 -2.58 -4.64 -11.52
N TYR A 156 -2.02 -3.54 -11.98
CA TYR A 156 -2.40 -2.21 -11.53
C TYR A 156 -3.90 -1.96 -11.75
N TYR A 157 -4.40 -2.19 -12.96
CA TYR A 157 -5.81 -1.95 -13.28
C TYR A 157 -6.76 -2.98 -12.67
N ALA A 158 -6.35 -4.24 -12.53
CA ALA A 158 -7.13 -5.24 -11.81
C ALA A 158 -7.35 -4.85 -10.35
N ILE A 159 -6.27 -4.41 -9.68
CA ILE A 159 -6.30 -3.98 -8.28
C ILE A 159 -7.10 -2.68 -8.14
N LEU A 160 -6.88 -1.70 -9.03
CA LEU A 160 -7.63 -0.45 -9.03
C LEU A 160 -9.14 -0.70 -9.19
N LEU A 161 -9.54 -1.58 -10.11
CA LEU A 161 -10.95 -1.94 -10.29
C LEU A 161 -11.53 -2.59 -9.03
N CYS A 162 -10.83 -3.56 -8.44
CA CYS A 162 -11.27 -4.20 -7.20
C CYS A 162 -11.41 -3.18 -6.06
N THR A 163 -10.49 -2.22 -5.99
CA THR A 163 -10.55 -1.12 -5.02
C THR A 163 -11.69 -0.15 -5.30
N GLU A 164 -12.00 0.20 -6.54
CA GLU A 164 -13.13 1.08 -6.86
C GLU A 164 -14.47 0.43 -6.54
N GLU A 165 -14.63 -0.86 -6.82
CA GLU A 165 -15.91 -1.54 -6.63
C GLU A 165 -16.14 -1.99 -5.18
N LEU A 166 -15.07 -2.41 -4.49
CA LEU A 166 -15.18 -3.02 -3.15
C LEU A 166 -14.42 -2.24 -2.07
N GLY A 167 -13.72 -1.16 -2.38
CA GLY A 167 -12.92 -0.43 -1.39
C GLY A 167 -13.75 0.24 -0.28
N GLY A 168 -15.06 0.34 -0.44
CA GLY A 168 -15.96 0.72 0.67
C GLY A 168 -16.15 -0.40 1.70
N ASP A 169 -15.99 -1.65 1.30
CA ASP A 169 -16.18 -2.87 2.11
C ASP A 169 -14.89 -3.71 2.13
N TRP A 170 -14.09 -3.44 3.17
CA TRP A 170 -12.81 -4.09 3.40
C TRP A 170 -12.91 -5.61 3.53
N GLN A 171 -13.99 -6.14 4.08
CA GLN A 171 -14.16 -7.58 4.27
C GLN A 171 -14.39 -8.28 2.92
N GLN A 172 -15.20 -7.67 2.05
CA GLN A 172 -15.42 -8.18 0.70
C GLN A 172 -14.15 -8.10 -0.15
N PHE A 173 -13.39 -7.02 -0.06
CA PHE A 173 -12.12 -6.88 -0.77
C PHE A 173 -11.09 -7.93 -0.31
N GLU A 174 -10.96 -8.15 1.01
CA GLU A 174 -10.12 -9.22 1.57
C GLU A 174 -10.55 -10.61 1.06
N ALA A 175 -11.85 -10.91 1.12
CA ALA A 175 -12.38 -12.19 0.65
C ALA A 175 -12.08 -12.43 -0.83
N LEU A 176 -12.21 -11.39 -1.67
CA LEU A 176 -11.87 -11.44 -3.09
C LEU A 176 -10.38 -11.76 -3.30
N CYS A 177 -9.49 -11.09 -2.56
CA CYS A 177 -8.04 -11.31 -2.66
C CYS A 177 -7.67 -12.76 -2.31
N LYS A 178 -8.24 -13.30 -1.22
CA LYS A 178 -8.02 -14.70 -0.81
C LYS A 178 -8.56 -15.67 -1.84
N GLU A 179 -9.76 -15.43 -2.36
CA GLU A 179 -10.37 -16.29 -3.36
C GLU A 179 -9.57 -16.33 -4.66
N ALA A 180 -9.05 -15.19 -5.12
CA ALA A 180 -8.20 -15.14 -6.31
C ALA A 180 -6.93 -15.98 -6.15
N VAL A 181 -6.25 -15.87 -5.00
CA VAL A 181 -5.06 -16.71 -4.69
C VAL A 181 -5.43 -18.18 -4.63
N ARG A 182 -6.48 -18.53 -3.88
CA ARG A 182 -6.93 -19.92 -3.73
C ARG A 182 -7.20 -20.54 -5.09
N ARG A 183 -7.95 -19.85 -5.94
CA ARG A 183 -8.28 -20.32 -7.29
C ARG A 183 -7.04 -20.56 -8.15
N VAL A 184 -6.04 -19.68 -8.10
CA VAL A 184 -4.79 -19.89 -8.84
C VAL A 184 -4.06 -21.12 -8.33
N VAL A 185 -3.88 -21.21 -7.01
CA VAL A 185 -3.12 -22.31 -6.40
C VAL A 185 -3.77 -23.67 -6.65
N THR A 186 -5.10 -23.75 -6.62
CA THR A 186 -5.83 -25.01 -6.79
C THR A 186 -6.14 -25.37 -8.24
N MET A 187 -5.63 -24.63 -9.24
CA MET A 187 -5.77 -25.03 -10.65
C MET A 187 -5.07 -26.38 -10.91
N GLY A 188 -5.77 -27.27 -11.62
CA GLY A 188 -5.57 -28.73 -11.58
C GLY A 188 -4.27 -29.31 -12.15
N GLY A 189 -4.03 -30.56 -11.76
CA GLY A 189 -3.06 -31.54 -12.29
C GLY A 189 -3.37 -32.93 -11.69
N ALA A 190 -2.79 -34.02 -12.22
CA ALA A 190 -2.94 -35.36 -11.63
C ALA A 190 -2.50 -35.39 -10.15
N GLU A 191 -3.16 -36.17 -9.26
CA GLU A 191 -3.08 -36.04 -7.79
C GLU A 191 -1.65 -35.86 -7.21
N ASP A 192 -0.65 -36.60 -7.70
CA ASP A 192 0.74 -36.49 -7.23
C ASP A 192 1.49 -35.27 -7.81
N VAL A 193 1.21 -34.91 -9.07
CA VAL A 193 1.73 -33.68 -9.71
C VAL A 193 1.04 -32.44 -9.12
N HIS A 194 -0.18 -32.60 -8.61
CA HIS A 194 -1.01 -31.54 -8.09
C HIS A 194 -0.40 -30.89 -6.85
N GLN A 195 0.17 -31.65 -5.92
CA GLN A 195 0.77 -31.09 -4.70
C GLN A 195 2.03 -30.27 -4.98
N ASP A 196 2.92 -30.73 -5.86
CA ASP A 196 4.13 -29.98 -6.24
C ASP A 196 3.77 -28.72 -7.03
N MET A 197 2.79 -28.80 -7.93
CA MET A 197 2.29 -27.64 -8.69
C MET A 197 1.59 -26.63 -7.77
N GLN A 198 0.74 -27.08 -6.84
CA GLN A 198 0.13 -26.23 -5.81
C GLN A 198 1.20 -25.50 -5.00
N HIS A 199 2.22 -26.21 -4.54
CA HIS A 199 3.31 -25.61 -3.77
C HIS A 199 4.10 -24.56 -4.58
N LYS A 200 4.41 -24.84 -5.86
CA LYS A 200 5.07 -23.87 -6.76
C LYS A 200 4.21 -22.62 -7.01
N SER A 201 2.91 -22.82 -7.22
CA SER A 201 1.96 -21.74 -7.48
C SER A 201 1.77 -20.87 -6.24
N ALA A 202 1.59 -21.49 -5.07
CA ALA A 202 1.51 -20.81 -3.79
C ALA A 202 2.78 -20.00 -3.49
N LYS A 203 3.96 -20.56 -3.79
CA LYS A 203 5.23 -19.86 -3.64
C LYS A 203 5.32 -18.62 -4.52
N ALA A 204 4.81 -18.68 -5.75
CA ALA A 204 4.76 -17.52 -6.65
C ALA A 204 3.82 -16.43 -6.13
N MET A 205 2.61 -16.82 -5.69
CA MET A 205 1.65 -15.90 -5.08
C MET A 205 2.22 -15.25 -3.82
N PHE A 206 2.89 -16.04 -2.97
CA PHE A 206 3.55 -15.54 -1.78
C PHE A 206 4.67 -14.55 -2.10
N THR A 207 5.49 -14.84 -3.13
CA THR A 207 6.57 -13.94 -3.57
C THR A 207 6.02 -12.60 -4.04
N PHE A 208 4.97 -12.63 -4.86
CA PHE A 208 4.31 -11.43 -5.36
C PHE A 208 3.69 -10.60 -4.24
N ALA A 209 2.88 -11.24 -3.40
CA ALA A 209 2.25 -10.57 -2.26
C ALA A 209 3.29 -10.00 -1.30
N SER A 210 4.38 -10.72 -1.03
CA SER A 210 5.45 -10.27 -0.13
C SER A 210 6.19 -9.05 -0.68
N ALA A 211 6.48 -9.00 -1.98
CA ALA A 211 7.12 -7.84 -2.60
C ALA A 211 6.26 -6.57 -2.42
N ILE A 212 4.95 -6.67 -2.65
CA ILE A 212 4.00 -5.58 -2.47
C ILE A 212 3.90 -5.21 -0.99
N LYS A 213 3.77 -6.21 -0.10
CA LYS A 213 3.64 -6.01 1.35
C LYS A 213 4.85 -5.27 1.93
N ILE A 214 6.07 -5.69 1.60
CA ILE A 214 7.31 -5.06 2.07
C ILE A 214 7.37 -3.61 1.59
N ALA A 215 7.10 -3.36 0.31
CA ALA A 215 7.15 -2.01 -0.24
C ALA A 215 6.07 -1.11 0.39
N ALA A 216 4.86 -1.62 0.59
CA ALA A 216 3.77 -0.87 1.21
C ALA A 216 4.05 -0.56 2.69
N GLN A 217 4.63 -1.50 3.44
CA GLN A 217 5.05 -1.28 4.83
C GLN A 217 6.17 -0.24 4.93
N GLN A 218 7.14 -0.25 4.00
CA GLN A 218 8.18 0.78 3.94
C GLN A 218 7.60 2.16 3.67
N GLU A 219 6.63 2.26 2.75
CA GLU A 219 5.97 3.52 2.43
C GLU A 219 5.08 4.02 3.59
N GLU A 220 4.39 3.11 4.28
CA GLU A 220 3.64 3.44 5.50
C GLU A 220 4.56 3.98 6.61
N GLN A 221 5.72 3.36 6.82
CA GLN A 221 6.72 3.83 7.78
C GLN A 221 7.23 5.23 7.42
N ARG A 222 7.49 5.50 6.13
CA ARG A 222 7.86 6.85 5.65
C ARG A 222 6.75 7.86 5.91
N ARG A 223 5.51 7.53 5.55
CA ARG A 223 4.33 8.37 5.78
C ARG A 223 4.16 8.70 7.26
N ASN A 224 4.25 7.71 8.14
CA ASN A 224 4.13 7.88 9.59
C ASN A 224 5.27 8.75 10.16
N LYS A 225 6.48 8.60 9.65
CA LYS A 225 7.60 9.47 10.03
C LYS A 225 7.34 10.91 9.62
N SER A 226 6.94 11.15 8.37
CA SER A 226 6.63 12.49 7.87
C SER A 226 5.49 13.17 8.65
N LEU A 227 4.47 12.41 9.06
CA LEU A 227 3.39 12.92 9.91
C LEU A 227 3.91 13.36 11.29
N ARG A 228 4.71 12.52 11.95
CA ARG A 228 5.31 12.87 13.25
C ARG A 228 6.21 14.10 13.16
N ASP A 229 7.00 14.21 12.10
CA ASP A 229 7.89 15.36 11.88
C ASP A 229 7.07 16.65 11.66
N ALA A 230 5.95 16.57 10.93
CA ALA A 230 5.02 17.69 10.73
C ALA A 230 4.30 18.11 12.02
N GLU A 231 3.81 17.15 12.80
CA GLU A 231 3.19 17.39 14.12
C GLU A 231 4.17 18.07 15.08
N ALA A 232 5.42 17.60 15.12
CA ALA A 232 6.47 18.20 15.94
C ALA A 232 6.80 19.63 15.51
N LEU A 233 6.75 19.93 14.21
CA LEU A 233 6.96 21.28 13.69
C LEU A 233 5.81 22.22 14.10
N ILE A 234 4.56 21.79 13.92
CA ILE A 234 3.38 22.54 14.33
C ILE A 234 3.40 22.82 15.84
N ALA A 235 3.72 21.82 16.67
CA ALA A 235 3.82 21.97 18.11
C ALA A 235 4.87 23.02 18.51
N ARG A 236 6.06 22.98 17.89
CA ARG A 236 7.11 24.00 18.11
C ARG A 236 6.66 25.41 17.70
N GLU A 237 5.89 25.51 16.63
CA GLU A 237 5.39 26.79 16.11
C GLU A 237 4.29 27.37 17.01
N GLN A 238 3.40 26.52 17.53
CA GLN A 238 2.42 26.88 18.54
C GLN A 238 3.07 27.31 19.85
N GLU A 239 4.11 26.60 20.30
CA GLU A 239 4.88 26.96 21.49
C GLU A 239 5.60 28.32 21.32
N LYS A 240 6.21 28.56 20.16
CA LYS A 240 6.81 29.86 19.83
C LYS A 240 5.78 31.00 19.85
N ARG A 241 4.60 30.78 19.26
CA ARG A 241 3.50 31.77 19.28
C ARG A 241 2.98 32.01 20.71
N ALA A 242 2.81 30.96 21.51
CA ALA A 242 2.40 31.07 22.90
C ALA A 242 3.42 31.87 23.74
N ARG A 243 4.73 31.63 23.54
CA ARG A 243 5.79 32.41 24.20
C ARG A 243 5.82 33.87 23.76
N ALA A 244 5.61 34.14 22.47
CA ALA A 244 5.54 35.51 21.95
C ALA A 244 4.32 36.28 22.46
N LEU A 245 3.18 35.61 22.65
CA LEU A 245 1.98 36.21 23.25
C LEU A 245 2.19 36.48 24.75
N ALA A 246 2.81 35.55 25.48
CA ALA A 246 3.12 35.71 26.90
C ALA A 246 4.09 36.89 27.18
N SER A 247 5.07 37.11 26.29
CA SER A 247 6.02 38.22 26.43
C SER A 247 5.44 39.59 26.06
N GLN A 248 4.37 39.64 25.25
CA GLN A 248 3.65 40.88 24.98
C GLN A 248 2.75 41.29 26.16
N SER A 249 2.14 40.34 26.87
CA SER A 249 1.33 40.60 28.05
C SER A 249 2.12 41.10 29.27
N SER A 250 3.42 40.80 29.37
CA SER A 250 4.28 41.26 30.47
C SER A 250 4.81 42.68 30.32
N ASN A 251 4.67 43.31 29.15
CA ASN A 251 5.17 44.67 28.87
C ASN A 251 4.12 45.79 29.05
N GLN A 252 2.91 45.49 29.55
CA GLN A 252 1.92 46.48 29.96
C GLN A 252 1.78 46.52 31.50
N LEU A 253 2.75 47.15 32.17
CA LEU A 253 2.56 47.68 33.52
C LEU A 253 2.19 49.17 33.40
N PRO A 254 1.11 49.66 34.03
CA PRO A 254 0.76 51.08 33.96
C PRO A 254 1.83 51.92 34.65
N SER A 255 2.34 52.91 33.92
CA SER A 255 3.19 53.98 34.42
C SER A 255 2.53 54.73 35.58
N THR A 256 3.15 54.64 36.75
CA THR A 256 3.24 55.66 37.82
C THR A 256 2.23 56.82 37.75
N ASN A 257 1.23 56.78 38.63
CA ASN A 257 0.45 57.96 39.03
C ASN A 257 1.36 58.90 39.83
N GLN A 258 1.83 59.98 39.20
CA GLN A 258 2.40 61.13 39.92
C GLN A 258 1.26 61.91 40.56
N GLN A 259 1.20 61.95 41.89
CA GLN A 259 0.39 62.93 42.63
C GLN A 259 1.08 64.30 42.57
N PRO A 260 0.39 65.39 42.20
CA PRO A 260 0.91 66.72 42.43
C PRO A 260 0.61 67.13 43.87
N THR A 261 1.68 67.31 44.64
CA THR A 261 1.70 68.04 45.91
C THR A 261 1.22 69.47 45.65
N ILE A 262 0.14 69.89 46.31
CA ILE A 262 -0.19 71.32 46.44
C ILE A 262 -0.09 71.65 47.93
N THR A 263 0.95 72.43 48.25
CA THR A 263 1.11 73.13 49.52
C THR A 263 0.43 74.50 49.44
N ASN A 264 -0.34 74.80 50.50
CA ASN A 264 -0.96 76.06 50.92
C ASN A 264 -2.04 76.68 50.04
#